data_AF-A0A536PQV9-F1
#
_entry.id   AF-A0A536PQV9-F1
#
_cell.length_a   1.000
_cell.length_b   1.000
_cell.length_c   1.000
_cell.angle_alpha   90.00
_cell.angle_beta   90.00
_cell.angle_gamma   90.00
#
_symmetry.space_group_name_H-M   'P 1'
#
loop_
_entity.id
_entity.type
_entity.pdbx_description
1 polymer ?
#
loop_
_entity_poly.entity_id
_entity_poly.type
_entity_poly.pdbx_seq_one_letter_code
_entity_poly.pdbx_strand_id
1 'polypeptide(L)'
;MAAGAFGWTEGVAARTGPPVDNQGHLYVLDGWGGVHPVGASPALATTAAWPSKDIAYSLALFPDGTGGYVMDGWGRLHPVGRAPAMDSGVYWPHWIGAREIVMAPWSSAGDPAGYLLDADGGIHAFGGAP
;
A
#
# COMPACT_ATOMS: atom_id res chain seq x y z
N MET A 1 30.98 27.59 55.95
CA MET A 1 31.45 26.64 54.91
C MET A 1 30.21 26.15 54.17
N ALA A 2 30.11 26.45 52.87
CA ALA A 2 28.99 26.05 52.03
C ALA A 2 29.19 24.62 51.55
N ALA A 3 28.17 23.78 51.67
CA ALA A 3 28.08 22.50 50.98
C ALA A 3 26.99 22.64 49.91
N GLY A 4 27.40 22.71 48.64
CA GLY A 4 26.50 22.80 47.50
C GLY A 4 25.85 21.45 47.22
N ALA A 5 24.52 21.43 47.13
CA ALA A 5 23.79 20.30 46.62
C ALA A 5 23.86 20.32 45.09
N PHE A 6 24.59 19.37 44.49
CA PHE A 6 24.52 19.10 43.06
C PHE A 6 23.23 18.33 42.76
N GLY A 7 22.25 19.01 42.17
CA GLY A 7 21.04 18.39 41.64
C GLY A 7 21.32 17.80 40.26
N TRP A 8 21.28 16.48 40.14
CA TRP A 8 21.21 15.82 38.84
C TRP A 8 19.74 15.71 38.45
N THR A 9 19.32 16.45 37.43
CA THR A 9 18.04 16.19 36.76
C THR A 9 18.17 14.86 36.03
N GLU A 10 17.40 13.85 36.43
CA GLU A 10 17.28 12.62 35.64
C GLU A 10 16.77 13.00 34.25
N GLY A 11 17.61 12.79 33.24
CA GLY A 11 17.16 12.85 31.86
C GLY A 11 16.04 11.83 31.70
N VAL A 12 14.85 12.30 31.33
CA VAL A 12 13.74 11.42 30.93
C VAL A 12 14.25 10.59 29.78
N ALA A 13 14.56 9.31 30.04
CA ALA A 13 14.89 8.36 28.99
C ALA A 13 13.74 8.40 28.00
N ALA A 14 14.01 8.85 26.77
CA ALA A 14 13.03 8.85 25.71
C ALA A 14 12.52 7.42 25.57
N ARG A 15 11.26 7.19 25.99
CA ARG A 15 10.62 5.90 25.76
C ARG A 15 10.50 5.77 24.25
N THR A 16 11.37 4.96 23.65
CA THR A 16 11.09 4.39 22.33
C THR A 16 9.75 3.71 22.46
N GLY A 17 8.73 4.22 21.76
CA GLY A 17 7.46 3.50 21.65
C GLY A 17 7.71 2.07 21.16
N PRO A 18 6.76 1.15 21.33
CA PRO A 18 6.84 -0.11 20.62
C PRO A 18 7.16 0.16 19.15
N PRO A 19 7.93 -0.71 18.46
CA PRO A 19 8.14 -0.58 17.03
C PRO A 19 6.78 -0.31 16.36
N VAL A 20 6.73 0.64 15.42
CA VAL A 20 5.57 0.75 14.53
C VAL A 20 5.45 -0.61 13.86
N ASP A 21 4.51 -1.41 14.33
CA ASP A 21 4.28 -2.73 13.78
C ASP A 21 3.27 -2.62 12.63
N ASN A 22 3.38 -3.55 11.70
CA ASN A 22 2.52 -3.69 10.55
C ASN A 22 1.62 -4.92 10.72
N GLN A 23 1.38 -5.39 11.95
CA GLN A 23 0.69 -6.65 12.18
C GLN A 23 -0.74 -6.66 11.62
N GLY A 24 -1.36 -5.49 11.48
CA GLY A 24 -2.66 -5.32 10.83
C GLY A 24 -2.62 -5.00 9.34
N HIS A 25 -1.44 -4.75 8.74
CA HIS A 25 -1.26 -4.17 7.40
C HIS A 25 -0.36 -5.03 6.49
N LEU A 26 -0.18 -6.32 6.80
CA LEU A 26 0.66 -7.25 6.03
C LEU A 26 -0.17 -8.21 5.17
N TYR A 27 0.10 -8.20 3.87
CA TYR A 27 -0.57 -9.03 2.88
C TYR A 27 0.43 -9.58 1.87
N VAL A 28 0.13 -10.77 1.36
CA VAL A 28 0.84 -11.38 0.22
C VAL A 28 -0.11 -11.42 -0.97
N LEU A 29 0.34 -10.93 -2.12
CA LEU A 29 -0.33 -11.10 -3.41
C LEU A 29 0.30 -12.30 -4.12
N ASP A 30 -0.53 -13.23 -4.59
CA ASP A 30 -0.10 -14.25 -5.56
C ASP A 30 -0.35 -13.81 -7.01
N GLY A 31 0.34 -14.45 -7.96
CA GLY A 31 0.27 -14.11 -9.39
C GLY A 31 -1.10 -14.31 -10.04
N TRP A 32 -1.99 -15.09 -9.41
CA TRP A 32 -3.36 -15.33 -9.89
C TRP A 32 -4.38 -14.35 -9.32
N GLY A 33 -3.94 -13.38 -8.52
CA GLY A 33 -4.77 -12.31 -7.94
C GLY A 33 -5.24 -12.56 -6.51
N GLY A 34 -4.83 -13.67 -5.89
CA GLY A 34 -5.16 -13.96 -4.49
C GLY A 34 -4.44 -13.02 -3.53
N VAL A 35 -5.19 -12.41 -2.61
CA VAL A 35 -4.67 -11.54 -1.55
C VAL A 35 -4.80 -12.26 -0.21
N HIS A 36 -3.66 -12.57 0.40
CA HIS A 36 -3.55 -13.40 1.59
C HIS A 36 -3.13 -12.54 2.79
N PRO A 37 -3.97 -12.37 3.82
CA PRO A 37 -3.57 -11.65 5.03
C PRO A 37 -2.49 -12.42 5.80
N VAL A 38 -1.55 -11.68 6.40
CA VAL A 38 -0.48 -12.22 7.25
C VAL A 38 -0.63 -11.64 8.66
N GLY A 39 -0.38 -12.47 9.68
CA GLY A 39 -0.45 -12.04 11.07
C GLY A 39 -1.87 -11.69 11.50
N ALA A 40 -2.06 -10.48 12.03
CA ALA A 40 -3.34 -9.98 12.52
C ALA A 40 -4.11 -9.17 11.46
N SER A 41 -3.65 -9.16 10.21
CA SER A 41 -4.27 -8.39 9.13
C SER A 41 -5.67 -8.93 8.82
N PRO A 42 -6.69 -8.07 8.69
CA PRO A 42 -8.04 -8.51 8.36
C PRO A 42 -8.10 -9.02 6.91
N ALA A 43 -8.96 -9.99 6.63
CA ALA A 43 -9.23 -10.38 5.25
C ALA A 43 -9.86 -9.21 4.47
N LEU A 44 -9.31 -8.92 3.29
CA LEU A 44 -9.87 -7.91 2.38
C LEU A 44 -10.57 -8.62 1.22
N ALA A 45 -11.82 -8.23 0.96
CA ALA A 45 -12.56 -8.75 -0.17
C ALA A 45 -11.93 -8.28 -1.49
N THR A 46 -11.85 -9.17 -2.48
CA THR A 46 -11.36 -8.86 -3.83
C THR A 46 -12.04 -9.75 -4.86
N THR A 47 -12.22 -9.24 -6.06
CA THR A 47 -12.65 -10.02 -7.23
C THR A 47 -11.52 -10.23 -8.25
N ALA A 48 -10.31 -9.73 -7.94
CA ALA A 48 -9.14 -9.91 -8.78
C ALA A 48 -8.82 -11.40 -8.91
N ALA A 49 -8.93 -11.95 -10.13
CA ALA A 49 -8.68 -13.37 -10.37
C ALA A 49 -8.25 -13.62 -11.81
N TRP A 50 -7.16 -14.36 -11.97
CA TRP A 50 -6.63 -14.83 -13.25
C TRP A 50 -6.28 -16.32 -13.18
N PRO A 51 -7.29 -17.21 -13.28
CA PRO A 51 -7.11 -18.64 -13.02
C PRO A 51 -6.09 -19.36 -13.91
N SER A 52 -5.73 -18.76 -15.05
CA SER A 52 -4.83 -19.35 -16.05
C SER A 52 -3.63 -18.45 -16.39
N LYS A 53 -3.40 -17.38 -15.62
CA LYS A 53 -2.37 -16.41 -15.97
C LYS A 53 -1.76 -15.77 -14.71
N ASP A 54 -0.44 -15.85 -14.62
CA ASP A 54 0.34 -15.04 -13.68
C ASP A 54 0.42 -13.61 -14.21
N ILE A 55 -0.44 -12.73 -13.70
CA ILE A 55 -0.53 -11.34 -14.17
C ILE A 55 -0.94 -10.35 -13.07
N ALA A 56 -1.06 -10.77 -11.81
CA ALA A 56 -1.19 -9.83 -10.69
C ALA A 56 0.21 -9.35 -10.28
N TYR A 57 0.51 -8.07 -10.51
CA TYR A 57 1.88 -7.55 -10.37
C TYR A 57 2.12 -6.77 -9.08
N SER A 58 1.10 -6.06 -8.58
CA SER A 58 1.29 -5.19 -7.43
C SER A 58 0.01 -5.09 -6.60
N LEU A 59 0.18 -5.00 -5.27
CA LEU A 59 -0.88 -4.69 -4.30
C LEU A 59 -0.43 -3.46 -3.52
N ALA A 60 -1.25 -2.41 -3.52
CA ALA A 60 -1.01 -1.24 -2.68
C ALA A 60 -2.27 -0.88 -1.90
N LEU A 61 -2.11 -0.65 -0.61
CA LEU A 61 -3.21 -0.36 0.32
C LEU A 61 -3.26 1.13 0.67
N PHE A 62 -4.45 1.61 1.00
CA PHE A 62 -4.61 2.89 1.66
C PHE A 62 -3.85 2.91 3.00
N PRO A 63 -3.41 4.08 3.48
CA PRO A 63 -2.72 4.22 4.77
C PRO A 63 -3.48 3.63 5.97
N ASP A 64 -4.82 3.63 5.91
CA ASP A 64 -5.68 3.07 6.96
C ASP A 64 -5.90 1.55 6.86
N GLY A 65 -5.33 0.90 5.84
CA GLY A 65 -5.44 -0.55 5.61
C GLY A 65 -6.84 -1.04 5.24
N THR A 66 -7.82 -0.16 5.04
CA THR A 66 -9.22 -0.58 4.81
C THR A 66 -9.50 -1.09 3.40
N GLY A 67 -8.54 -0.93 2.50
CA GLY A 67 -8.63 -1.35 1.11
C GLY A 67 -7.44 -0.87 0.29
N GLY A 68 -7.55 -1.02 -1.02
CA GLY A 68 -6.52 -0.64 -1.97
C GLY A 68 -6.78 -1.26 -3.34
N TYR A 69 -5.72 -1.50 -4.09
CA TYR A 69 -5.82 -2.04 -5.45
C TYR A 69 -4.83 -3.17 -5.67
N VAL A 70 -5.27 -4.23 -6.36
CA VAL A 70 -4.39 -5.11 -7.12
C VAL A 70 -4.25 -4.54 -8.52
N MET A 71 -3.02 -4.41 -9.02
CA MET A 71 -2.74 -4.03 -10.39
C MET A 71 -2.42 -5.25 -11.24
N ASP A 72 -3.07 -5.37 -12.39
CA ASP A 72 -2.67 -6.36 -13.40
C ASP A 72 -1.53 -5.86 -14.29
N GLY A 73 -0.80 -6.78 -14.93
CA GLY A 73 0.34 -6.45 -15.79
C GLY A 73 0.01 -5.60 -17.02
N TRP A 74 -1.29 -5.42 -17.34
CA TRP A 74 -1.73 -4.51 -18.40
C TRP A 74 -2.05 -3.11 -17.89
N GLY A 75 -2.01 -2.88 -16.57
CA GLY A 75 -2.20 -1.58 -15.94
C GLY A 75 -3.57 -1.34 -15.32
N ARG A 76 -4.50 -2.31 -15.34
CA ARG A 76 -5.81 -2.11 -14.69
C ARG A 76 -5.73 -2.25 -13.18
N LEU A 77 -6.54 -1.45 -12.49
CA LEU A 77 -6.69 -1.49 -11.04
C LEU A 77 -7.94 -2.29 -10.65
N HIS A 78 -7.76 -3.29 -9.80
CA HIS A 78 -8.82 -4.16 -9.29
C HIS A 78 -9.03 -3.85 -7.80
N PRO A 79 -10.21 -3.36 -7.39
CA PRO A 79 -10.44 -2.94 -6.02
C PRO A 79 -10.30 -4.07 -5.00
N VAL A 80 -9.71 -3.72 -3.85
CA VAL A 80 -9.57 -4.57 -2.67
C VAL A 80 -10.18 -3.85 -1.46
N GLY A 81 -10.89 -4.58 -0.61
CA GLY A 81 -11.52 -4.04 0.60
C GLY A 81 -12.56 -2.97 0.25
N ARG A 82 -12.41 -1.77 0.85
CA ARG A 82 -13.34 -0.65 0.64
C ARG A 82 -13.01 0.24 -0.57
N ALA A 83 -12.00 -0.09 -1.35
CA ALA A 83 -11.62 0.74 -2.49
C ALA A 83 -12.75 0.84 -3.53
N PRO A 84 -13.03 2.03 -4.08
CA PRO A 84 -13.92 2.19 -5.21
C PRO A 84 -13.21 1.74 -6.51
N ALA A 85 -13.98 1.48 -7.56
CA ALA A 85 -13.41 1.28 -8.90
C ALA A 85 -12.61 2.51 -9.33
N MET A 86 -11.46 2.27 -9.96
CA MET A 86 -10.52 3.31 -10.35
C MET A 86 -9.80 2.93 -11.65
N ASP A 87 -9.46 3.91 -12.47
CA ASP A 87 -8.61 3.74 -13.65
C ASP A 87 -7.24 4.36 -13.39
N SER A 88 -6.18 3.70 -13.84
CA SER A 88 -4.80 4.18 -13.69
C SER A 88 -4.40 5.24 -14.72
N GLY A 89 -5.24 5.47 -15.73
CA GLY A 89 -5.00 6.38 -16.86
C GLY A 89 -4.20 5.74 -18.01
N VAL A 90 -3.70 4.51 -17.83
CA VAL A 90 -2.82 3.83 -18.80
C VAL A 90 -3.15 2.36 -18.95
N TYR A 91 -2.96 1.83 -20.17
CA TYR A 91 -3.31 0.46 -20.50
C TYR A 91 -2.46 -0.10 -21.64
N TRP A 92 -1.89 -1.29 -21.43
CA TRP A 92 -1.07 -2.00 -22.42
C TRP A 92 -1.69 -3.35 -22.79
N PRO A 93 -2.65 -3.41 -23.72
CA PRO A 93 -3.41 -4.64 -24.02
C PRO A 93 -2.60 -5.80 -24.59
N HIS A 94 -1.41 -5.52 -25.10
CA HIS A 94 -0.64 -6.46 -25.93
C HIS A 94 0.68 -6.91 -25.31
N TRP A 95 1.06 -6.36 -24.15
CA TRP A 95 2.28 -6.75 -23.44
C TRP A 95 2.22 -6.31 -21.96
N ILE A 96 3.10 -6.87 -21.14
CA ILE A 96 3.18 -6.52 -19.71
C ILE A 96 3.94 -5.21 -19.53
N GLY A 97 3.20 -4.10 -19.56
CA GLY A 97 3.73 -2.74 -19.43
C GLY A 97 3.74 -2.19 -18.01
N ALA A 98 2.82 -2.63 -17.15
CA ALA A 98 2.75 -2.13 -15.79
C ALA A 98 3.71 -2.88 -14.84
N ARG A 99 4.30 -2.15 -13.88
CA ARG A 99 5.29 -2.71 -12.94
C ARG A 99 4.82 -2.64 -11.49
N GLU A 100 4.48 -1.45 -11.01
CA GLU A 100 4.09 -1.25 -9.62
C GLU A 100 3.03 -0.16 -9.49
N ILE A 101 2.25 -0.24 -8.41
CA ILE A 101 1.48 0.90 -7.91
C ILE A 101 1.90 1.23 -6.47
N VAL A 102 1.77 2.50 -6.12
CA VAL A 102 1.88 2.99 -4.75
C VAL A 102 0.72 3.92 -4.44
N MET A 103 0.16 3.82 -3.24
CA MET A 103 -0.84 4.76 -2.76
C MET A 103 -0.15 5.97 -2.12
N ALA A 104 -0.68 7.16 -2.37
CA ALA A 104 -0.22 8.37 -1.70
C ALA A 104 -0.54 8.30 -0.19
N PRO A 105 0.28 8.93 0.67
CA PRO A 105 0.07 8.88 2.11
C PRO A 105 -1.20 9.59 2.60
N TRP A 106 -1.85 10.38 1.74
CA TRP A 106 -3.17 11.00 1.99
C TRP A 106 -4.34 10.25 1.34
N SER A 107 -4.07 9.17 0.59
CA SER A 107 -5.10 8.44 -0.11
C SER A 107 -6.09 7.80 0.85
N SER A 108 -7.35 7.70 0.45
CA SER A 108 -8.36 6.94 1.19
C SER A 108 -9.35 6.29 0.23
N ALA A 109 -10.26 5.47 0.74
CA ALA A 109 -11.36 4.94 -0.06
C ALA A 109 -12.31 6.04 -0.60
N GLY A 110 -12.41 7.18 0.10
CA GLY A 110 -13.25 8.30 -0.33
C GLY A 110 -12.56 9.24 -1.34
N ASP A 111 -11.23 9.26 -1.31
CA ASP A 111 -10.41 10.06 -2.21
C ASP A 111 -9.12 9.28 -2.55
N PRO A 112 -9.20 8.32 -3.49
CA PRO A 112 -8.04 7.53 -3.89
C PRO A 112 -7.02 8.40 -4.62
N ALA A 113 -5.74 8.27 -4.27
CA ALA A 113 -4.64 8.95 -4.93
C ALA A 113 -3.42 8.03 -4.97
N GLY A 114 -2.81 7.85 -6.14
CA GLY A 114 -1.63 7.01 -6.26
C GLY A 114 -0.90 7.18 -7.58
N TYR A 115 0.18 6.42 -7.73
CA TYR A 115 1.02 6.44 -8.91
C TYR A 115 1.25 5.02 -9.40
N LEU A 116 1.28 4.85 -10.72
CA LEU A 116 1.67 3.65 -11.42
C LEU A 116 3.04 3.84 -12.07
N LEU A 117 3.94 2.88 -11.88
CA LEU A 117 5.22 2.78 -12.57
C LEU A 117 5.09 1.85 -13.78
N ASP A 118 5.51 2.32 -14.96
CA ASP A 118 5.56 1.51 -16.17
C ASP A 118 6.95 0.89 -16.43
N ALA A 119 7.03 0.03 -17.44
CA ALA A 119 8.24 -0.71 -17.81
C ALA A 119 9.36 0.16 -18.40
N ASP A 120 9.05 1.35 -18.90
CA ASP A 120 10.01 2.31 -19.45
C ASP A 120 10.53 3.27 -18.36
N GLY A 121 10.02 3.15 -17.13
CA GLY A 121 10.35 4.01 -15.99
C GLY A 121 9.45 5.25 -15.88
N GLY A 122 8.38 5.33 -16.69
CA GLY A 122 7.37 6.36 -16.61
C GLY A 122 6.50 6.23 -15.36
N ILE A 123 6.12 7.36 -14.77
CA ILE A 123 5.23 7.44 -13.60
C ILE A 123 3.93 8.10 -14.04
N HIS A 124 2.82 7.42 -13.79
CA HIS A 124 1.46 7.85 -14.16
C HIS A 124 0.65 8.08 -12.89
N ALA A 125 0.26 9.32 -12.64
CA ALA A 125 -0.63 9.64 -11.53
C ALA A 125 -2.06 9.15 -11.84
N PHE A 126 -2.75 8.68 -10.80
CA PHE A 126 -4.17 8.37 -10.87
C PHE A 126 -4.91 8.89 -9.64
N GLY A 127 -6.20 9.19 -9.82
CA GLY A 127 -7.02 9.80 -8.79
C GLY A 127 -6.57 11.20 -8.40
N GLY A 128 -6.54 11.47 -7.09
CA GLY A 128 -6.14 12.77 -6.55
C GLY A 128 -4.62 13.01 -6.52
N ALA A 129 -3.81 12.15 -7.15
CA ALA A 129 -2.36 12.36 -7.23
C ALA A 129 -2.00 13.42 -8.30
N PRO A 130 -1.04 14.32 -8.01
CA PRO A 130 -0.57 15.36 -8.94
C PRO A 130 0.30 14.84 -10.08
#